data_AF-A5CYH5-F1
#
_entry.id   AF-A5CYH5-F1
#
_cell.length_a   1.000
_cell.length_b   1.000
_cell.length_c   1.000
_cell.angle_alpha   90.00
_cell.angle_beta   90.00
_cell.angle_gamma   90.00
#
_symmetry.space_group_name_H-M   'P 1'
#
loop_
_entity.id
_entity.type
_entity.pdbx_description
1 polymer ?
#
loop_
_entity_poly.entity_id
_entity_poly.type
_entity_poly.pdbx_seq_one_letter_code
_entity_poly.pdbx_strand_id
1 'polypeptide(L)'
;MRLNKAKTAIMLLIAGAVLSLLGYAAFAGDGEPGGSGDPLVTQSYVDQYVQWRVAELKSGQVLKGGAGTEIIVRRGQAAVVDSTGNGIPDLTAGADIYGGSTVPVNHLLLVPREDGRGVKALSPVVVMYRGEATIR
;
A
#
# COMPACT_ATOMS: atom_id res chain seq x y z
N MET A 1 -9.75 60.22 -26.25
CA MET A 1 -9.43 59.82 -27.64
C MET A 1 -10.55 58.93 -28.16
N ARG A 2 -11.34 59.35 -29.15
CA ARG A 2 -12.43 58.49 -29.70
C ARG A 2 -11.80 57.29 -30.39
N LEU A 3 -12.08 56.07 -29.92
CA LEU A 3 -11.65 54.87 -30.61
C LEU A 3 -12.43 54.73 -31.92
N ASN A 4 -11.73 54.40 -33.00
CA ASN A 4 -12.37 54.05 -34.25
C ASN A 4 -12.81 52.57 -34.21
N LYS A 5 -13.76 52.21 -35.07
CA LYS A 5 -14.38 50.88 -35.08
C LYS A 5 -13.35 49.73 -35.14
N ALA A 6 -12.24 49.94 -35.86
CA ALA A 6 -11.15 48.96 -35.96
C ALA A 6 -10.40 48.74 -34.63
N LYS A 7 -10.07 49.80 -33.89
CA LYS A 7 -9.41 49.69 -32.57
C LYS A 7 -10.31 49.03 -31.53
N THR A 8 -11.61 49.31 -31.57
CA THR A 8 -12.59 48.64 -30.70
C THR A 8 -12.70 47.15 -31.03
N ALA A 9 -12.71 46.78 -32.32
CA ALA A 9 -12.76 45.38 -32.75
C ALA A 9 -11.52 44.59 -32.33
N ILE A 10 -10.32 45.17 -32.47
CA ILE A 10 -9.06 44.54 -32.04
C ILE A 10 -9.04 44.34 -30.52
N MET A 11 -9.50 45.33 -29.75
CA MET A 11 -9.55 45.22 -28.29
C MET A 11 -10.51 44.10 -27.83
N LEU A 12 -11.66 43.96 -28.49
CA LEU A 12 -12.61 42.87 -28.19
C LEU A 12 -12.02 41.49 -28.52
N LEU A 13 -11.27 41.37 -29.61
CA LEU A 13 -10.56 40.13 -29.97
C LEU A 13 -9.50 39.75 -28.92
N ILE A 14 -8.70 40.72 -28.45
CA ILE A 14 -7.69 40.48 -27.42
C ILE A 14 -8.36 40.11 -26.10
N ALA A 15 -9.43 40.82 -25.70
CA ALA A 15 -10.18 40.49 -24.50
C ALA A 15 -10.79 39.08 -24.56
N GLY A 16 -11.33 38.68 -25.72
CA GLY A 16 -11.83 37.33 -25.97
C GLY A 16 -10.73 36.26 -25.89
N ALA A 17 -9.57 36.51 -26.48
CA ALA A 17 -8.43 35.60 -26.42
C ALA A 17 -7.91 35.43 -24.97
N VAL A 18 -7.81 36.53 -24.21
CA VAL A 18 -7.41 36.49 -22.80
C VAL A 18 -8.44 35.74 -21.95
N LEU A 19 -9.75 35.96 -22.16
CA LEU A 19 -10.79 35.19 -21.48
C LEU A 19 -10.71 33.70 -21.82
N SER A 20 -10.43 33.35 -23.08
CA SER A 20 -10.28 31.94 -23.47
C SER A 20 -9.06 31.27 -22.85
N LEU A 21 -7.94 31.98 -22.71
CA LEU A 21 -6.73 31.49 -22.05
C LEU A 21 -6.93 31.32 -20.54
N LEU A 22 -7.58 32.30 -19.88
CA LEU A 22 -7.89 32.22 -18.45
C LEU A 22 -8.92 31.12 -18.15
N GLY A 23 -9.89 30.90 -19.05
CA GLY A 23 -10.84 29.79 -18.95
C GLY A 23 -10.14 28.43 -19.01
N TYR A 24 -9.12 28.26 -19.86
CA TYR A 24 -8.36 27.01 -19.96
C TYR A 24 -7.57 26.71 -18.68
N ALA A 25 -7.03 27.73 -18.00
CA ALA A 25 -6.29 27.56 -16.75
C ALA A 25 -7.17 27.13 -15.55
N ALA A 26 -8.48 27.39 -15.59
CA ALA A 26 -9.43 27.03 -14.53
C ALA A 26 -9.86 25.54 -14.57
N PHE A 27 -9.56 24.80 -15.64
CA PHE A 27 -9.89 23.37 -15.79
C PHE A 27 -8.71 22.43 -15.50
N ALA A 28 -7.61 22.93 -14.92
CA ALA A 28 -6.49 22.09 -14.49
C ALA A 28 -6.82 21.38 -13.17
N GLY A 29 -7.61 20.31 -13.25
CA GLY A 29 -8.02 19.48 -12.13
C GLY A 29 -8.16 18.01 -12.52
N ASP A 30 -7.12 17.45 -13.15
CA ASP A 30 -7.05 15.99 -13.34
C ASP A 30 -6.43 15.37 -12.09
N GLY A 31 -7.26 14.71 -11.28
CA GLY A 31 -6.80 13.77 -10.25
C GLY A 31 -7.32 13.97 -8.83
N GLU A 32 -8.59 14.32 -8.64
CA GLU A 32 -9.22 14.17 -7.32
C GLU A 32 -9.43 12.68 -7.02
N PRO A 33 -8.93 12.15 -5.88
CA PRO A 33 -9.22 10.77 -5.48
C PRO A 33 -10.72 10.51 -5.42
N GLY A 34 -11.17 9.43 -6.06
CA GLY A 34 -12.57 9.06 -6.25
C GLY A 34 -13.24 9.66 -7.49
N GLY A 35 -12.49 10.35 -8.35
CA GLY A 35 -13.00 10.93 -9.60
C GLY A 35 -13.33 9.90 -10.68
N SER A 36 -13.90 10.35 -11.80
CA SER A 36 -14.27 9.46 -12.92
C SER A 36 -13.07 8.81 -13.62
N GLY A 37 -11.85 9.32 -13.38
CA GLY A 37 -10.60 8.77 -13.90
C GLY A 37 -9.94 7.72 -13.00
N ASP A 38 -10.48 7.48 -11.79
CA ASP A 38 -9.89 6.54 -10.86
C ASP A 38 -10.06 5.09 -11.35
N PRO A 39 -8.98 4.27 -11.32
CA PRO A 39 -9.09 2.86 -11.63
C PRO A 39 -10.03 2.17 -10.63
N LEU A 40 -11.04 1.48 -11.15
CA LEU A 40 -11.88 0.61 -10.35
C LEU A 40 -11.21 -0.75 -10.14
N VAL A 41 -11.27 -1.25 -8.91
CA VAL A 41 -10.83 -2.61 -8.53
C VAL A 41 -12.00 -3.36 -7.89
N THR A 42 -11.96 -4.68 -7.92
CA THR A 42 -13.03 -5.49 -7.29
C THR A 42 -12.93 -5.40 -5.77
N GLN A 43 -14.07 -5.57 -5.08
CA GLN A 43 -14.09 -5.64 -3.61
C GLN A 43 -13.12 -6.72 -3.09
N SER A 44 -13.09 -7.89 -3.74
CA SER A 44 -12.20 -8.99 -3.37
C SER A 44 -10.71 -8.62 -3.48
N TYR A 45 -10.33 -7.77 -4.44
CA TYR A 45 -8.97 -7.26 -4.57
C TYR A 45 -8.63 -6.36 -3.38
N VAL A 46 -9.51 -5.42 -3.03
CA VAL A 46 -9.30 -4.53 -1.87
C VAL A 46 -9.20 -5.33 -0.58
N ASP A 47 -10.17 -6.20 -0.31
CA ASP A 47 -10.24 -7.03 0.89
C ASP A 47 -9.00 -7.93 1.06
N GLN A 48 -8.39 -8.37 -0.06
CA GLN A 48 -7.15 -9.15 -0.03
C GLN A 48 -5.97 -8.38 0.57
N TYR A 49 -5.87 -7.07 0.34
CA TYR A 49 -4.74 -6.27 0.84
C TYR A 49 -5.03 -5.58 2.18
N VAL A 50 -6.28 -5.21 2.46
CA VAL A 50 -6.59 -4.39 3.65
C VAL A 50 -7.14 -5.17 4.83
N GLN A 51 -7.85 -6.28 4.59
CA GLN A 51 -8.53 -7.00 5.65
C GLN A 51 -7.57 -7.92 6.40
N TRP A 52 -7.60 -7.85 7.73
CA TRP A 52 -6.91 -8.80 8.59
C TRP A 52 -7.56 -10.19 8.52
N ARG A 53 -6.74 -11.19 8.27
CA ARG A 53 -7.08 -12.61 8.23
C ARG A 53 -6.42 -13.32 9.40
N VAL A 54 -7.06 -14.39 9.87
CA VAL A 54 -6.51 -15.27 10.91
C VAL A 54 -6.14 -16.60 10.28
N ALA A 55 -4.92 -17.07 10.54
CA ALA A 55 -4.45 -18.39 10.16
C ALA A 55 -4.00 -19.16 11.40
N GLU A 56 -4.41 -20.43 11.47
CA GLU A 56 -3.88 -21.39 12.43
C GLU A 56 -2.82 -22.25 11.75
N LEU A 57 -1.60 -22.19 12.25
CA LEU A 57 -0.46 -22.95 11.76
C LEU A 57 -0.19 -24.12 12.70
N LYS A 58 -0.05 -25.31 12.13
CA LYS A 58 0.52 -26.47 12.83
C LYS A 58 2.03 -26.31 12.95
N SER A 59 2.63 -26.94 13.96
CA SER A 59 4.08 -26.96 14.09
C SER A 59 4.74 -27.45 12.80
N GLY A 60 5.78 -26.76 12.36
CA GLY A 60 6.47 -27.00 11.10
C GLY A 60 5.98 -26.16 9.92
N GLN A 61 4.73 -25.69 9.93
CA GLN A 61 4.18 -24.89 8.83
C GLN A 61 4.81 -23.49 8.77
N VAL A 62 4.91 -22.96 7.56
CA VAL A 62 5.47 -21.65 7.27
C VAL A 62 4.42 -20.79 6.59
N LEU A 63 4.15 -19.62 7.17
CA LEU A 63 3.45 -18.54 6.48
C LEU A 63 4.51 -17.63 5.85
N LYS A 64 4.57 -17.60 4.52
CA LYS A 64 5.41 -16.66 3.76
C LYS A 64 4.56 -15.50 3.28
N GLY A 65 5.02 -14.27 3.54
CA GLY A 65 4.35 -13.07 3.07
C GLY A 65 4.83 -12.67 1.67
N GLY A 66 3.95 -12.03 0.90
CA GLY A 66 4.29 -11.26 -0.27
C GLY A 66 4.73 -9.84 0.08
N ALA A 67 5.00 -9.01 -0.93
CA ALA A 67 5.40 -7.62 -0.73
C ALA A 67 4.32 -6.83 0.05
N GLY A 68 4.73 -6.11 1.08
CA GLY A 68 3.84 -5.30 1.92
C GLY A 68 2.98 -6.11 2.91
N THR A 69 3.20 -7.42 3.03
CA THR A 69 2.43 -8.25 3.96
C THR A 69 2.79 -7.92 5.39
N GLU A 70 1.77 -7.75 6.21
CA GLU A 70 1.95 -7.54 7.65
C GLU A 70 1.53 -8.79 8.41
N ILE A 71 2.28 -9.14 9.45
CA ILE A 71 2.12 -10.39 10.20
C ILE A 71 2.20 -10.08 11.70
N ILE A 72 1.27 -10.63 12.49
CA ILE A 72 1.29 -10.61 13.94
C ILE A 72 1.08 -12.04 14.46
N VAL A 73 2.07 -12.58 15.15
CA VAL A 73 1.91 -13.84 15.88
C VAL A 73 1.12 -13.56 17.16
N ARG A 74 -0.11 -14.09 17.28
CA ARG A 74 -1.01 -13.82 18.41
C ARG A 74 -0.90 -14.85 19.53
N ARG A 75 -0.53 -16.09 19.19
CA ARG A 75 -0.39 -17.20 20.14
C ARG A 75 0.59 -18.24 19.62
N GLY A 76 1.26 -18.94 20.53
CA GLY A 76 2.22 -20.00 20.22
C GLY A 76 3.64 -19.47 20.03
N GLN A 77 4.56 -20.34 19.62
CA GLN A 77 5.95 -20.00 19.31
C GLN A 77 6.19 -20.11 17.81
N ALA A 78 6.74 -19.06 17.22
CA ALA A 78 7.17 -19.02 15.83
C ALA A 78 8.59 -18.48 15.73
N ALA A 79 9.28 -18.81 14.64
CA ALA A 79 10.58 -18.26 14.29
C ALA A 79 10.53 -17.53 12.94
N VAL A 80 11.38 -16.52 12.77
CA VAL A 80 11.52 -15.82 11.51
C VAL A 80 12.08 -16.74 10.43
N VAL A 81 11.46 -16.66 9.26
CA VAL A 81 12.04 -17.16 8.00
C VAL A 81 12.54 -15.95 7.24
N ASP A 82 13.83 -15.93 6.94
CA ASP A 82 14.47 -14.87 6.14
C ASP A 82 15.48 -15.50 5.18
N SER A 83 15.12 -15.51 3.90
CA SER A 83 15.95 -15.98 2.80
C SER A 83 16.98 -14.94 2.33
N THR A 84 16.88 -13.70 2.80
CA THR A 84 17.71 -12.58 2.32
C THR A 84 18.87 -12.25 3.25
N GLY A 85 18.78 -12.64 4.52
CA GLY A 85 19.76 -12.29 5.57
C GLY A 85 19.62 -10.86 6.11
N ASN A 86 18.64 -10.08 5.65
CA ASN A 86 18.41 -8.70 6.08
C ASN A 86 17.37 -8.56 7.20
N GLY A 87 16.83 -9.67 7.71
CA GLY A 87 15.81 -9.69 8.75
C GLY A 87 14.41 -9.28 8.28
N ILE A 88 13.44 -9.40 9.17
CA ILE A 88 12.08 -8.87 9.02
C ILE A 88 11.93 -7.68 9.96
N PRO A 89 11.56 -6.47 9.47
CA PRO A 89 11.26 -5.34 10.33
C PRO A 89 10.15 -5.64 11.34
N ASP A 90 10.47 -5.50 12.62
CA ASP A 90 9.50 -5.41 13.72
C ASP A 90 9.21 -3.94 13.99
N LEU A 91 8.03 -3.50 13.54
CA LEU A 91 7.60 -2.11 13.65
C LEU A 91 7.16 -1.73 15.08
N THR A 92 6.96 -2.72 15.96
CA THR A 92 6.64 -2.48 17.37
C THR A 92 7.90 -2.26 18.20
N ALA A 93 8.94 -3.05 17.95
CA ALA A 93 10.23 -2.91 18.63
C ALA A 93 11.15 -1.87 17.96
N GLY A 94 10.92 -1.53 16.69
CA GLY A 94 11.78 -0.62 15.91
C GLY A 94 13.11 -1.25 15.52
N ALA A 95 13.15 -2.56 15.28
CA ALA A 95 14.35 -3.31 14.95
C ALA A 95 14.05 -4.46 13.98
N ASP A 96 15.07 -4.96 13.28
CA ASP A 96 14.94 -6.15 12.45
C ASP A 96 15.07 -7.44 13.28
N ILE A 97 14.25 -8.44 12.97
CA ILE A 97 14.37 -9.80 13.52
C ILE A 97 14.95 -10.72 12.45
N TYR A 98 16.09 -11.34 12.73
CA TYR A 98 16.82 -12.18 11.77
C TYR A 98 16.35 -13.63 11.74
N GLY A 99 16.60 -14.30 10.62
CA GLY A 99 16.23 -15.70 10.38
C GLY A 99 16.56 -16.64 11.54
N GLY A 100 15.60 -17.49 11.91
CA GLY A 100 15.71 -18.44 13.03
C GLY A 100 15.38 -17.88 14.40
N SER A 101 15.38 -16.55 14.59
CA SER A 101 15.03 -15.92 15.86
C SER A 101 13.56 -16.09 16.18
N THR A 102 13.22 -16.22 17.47
CA THR A 102 11.82 -16.28 17.92
C THR A 102 11.11 -14.98 17.62
N VAL A 103 9.90 -15.08 17.09
CA VAL A 103 8.99 -13.94 16.87
C VAL A 103 8.27 -13.65 18.18
N PRO A 104 8.40 -12.44 18.76
CA PRO A 104 7.62 -12.08 19.92
C PRO A 104 6.14 -11.96 19.56
N VAL A 105 5.28 -12.40 20.47
CA VAL A 105 3.83 -12.32 20.27
C VAL A 105 3.37 -10.87 20.29
N ASN A 106 2.36 -10.55 19.49
CA ASN A 106 1.72 -9.24 19.39
C ASN A 106 2.59 -8.11 18.81
N HIS A 107 3.73 -8.43 18.19
CA HIS A 107 4.49 -7.46 17.39
C HIS A 107 4.04 -7.45 15.94
N LEU A 108 4.04 -6.26 15.35
CA LEU A 108 3.74 -6.02 13.95
C LEU A 108 5.00 -6.19 13.10
N LEU A 109 5.03 -7.28 12.33
CA LEU A 109 6.10 -7.55 11.39
C LEU A 109 5.69 -7.11 9.98
N LEU A 110 6.62 -6.52 9.22
CA LEU A 110 6.41 -6.14 7.82
C LEU A 110 7.32 -6.93 6.89
N VAL A 111 6.75 -7.62 5.91
CA VAL A 111 7.48 -8.24 4.81
C VAL A 111 7.68 -7.20 3.70
N PRO A 112 8.90 -6.69 3.45
CA PRO A 112 9.08 -5.57 2.54
C PRO A 112 8.90 -5.95 1.06
N ARG A 113 9.22 -7.19 0.69
CA ARG A 113 9.22 -7.70 -0.69
C ARG A 113 8.80 -9.16 -0.71
N GLU A 114 8.34 -9.62 -1.87
CA GLU A 114 8.10 -11.05 -2.11
C GLU A 114 9.45 -11.77 -2.33
N ASP A 115 10.19 -12.00 -1.25
CA ASP A 115 11.53 -12.58 -1.27
C ASP A 115 11.66 -13.85 -0.42
N GLY A 116 10.52 -14.36 0.08
CA GLY A 116 10.43 -15.59 0.86
C GLY A 116 10.44 -15.41 2.37
N ARG A 117 10.48 -14.17 2.87
CA ARG A 117 10.33 -13.84 4.29
C ARG A 117 8.96 -14.28 4.85
N GLY A 118 8.95 -14.61 6.14
CA GLY A 118 7.74 -15.03 6.83
C GLY A 118 8.00 -15.57 8.23
N VAL A 119 7.07 -16.40 8.72
CA VAL A 119 7.17 -17.02 10.04
C VAL A 119 6.93 -18.52 9.97
N LYS A 120 7.77 -19.30 10.66
CA LYS A 120 7.64 -20.74 10.82
C LYS A 120 7.10 -21.06 12.20
N ALA A 121 6.03 -21.83 12.26
CA ALA A 121 5.45 -22.30 13.50
C ALA A 121 6.35 -23.36 14.16
N LEU A 122 6.75 -23.13 15.41
CA LEU A 122 7.49 -24.10 16.24
C LEU A 122 6.53 -24.91 17.13
N SER A 123 5.39 -24.32 17.50
CA SER A 123 4.23 -24.97 18.12
C SER A 123 2.99 -24.77 17.25
N PRO A 124 1.79 -25.27 17.64
CA PRO A 124 0.55 -24.69 17.13
C PRO A 124 0.54 -23.18 17.37
N VAL A 125 0.31 -22.40 16.31
CA VAL A 125 0.43 -20.94 16.31
C VAL A 125 -0.83 -20.33 15.69
N VAL A 126 -1.29 -19.22 16.27
CA VAL A 126 -2.32 -18.37 15.64
C VAL A 126 -1.65 -17.10 15.16
N VAL A 127 -1.83 -16.80 13.88
CA VAL A 127 -1.28 -15.61 13.22
C VAL A 127 -2.41 -14.75 12.69
N MET A 128 -2.32 -13.43 12.91
CA MET A 128 -3.07 -12.46 12.13
C MET A 128 -2.17 -11.92 11.02
N TYR A 129 -2.69 -11.79 9.80
CA TYR A 129 -1.94 -11.21 8.69
C TYR A 129 -2.86 -10.43 7.74
N ARG A 130 -2.30 -9.47 7.00
CA ARG A 130 -2.97 -8.81 5.87
C ARG A 130 -1.99 -8.64 4.71
N GLY A 131 -2.51 -8.63 3.49
CA GLY A 131 -1.71 -8.76 2.27
C GLY A 131 -1.62 -10.21 1.78
N GLU A 132 -0.79 -10.42 0.76
CA GLU A 132 -0.63 -11.72 0.13
C GLU A 132 0.19 -12.66 1.01
N ALA A 133 -0.28 -13.88 1.23
CA ALA A 133 0.51 -14.87 1.95
C ALA A 133 0.22 -16.27 1.45
N THR A 134 1.24 -17.13 1.56
CA THR A 134 1.10 -18.57 1.32
C THR A 134 1.48 -19.35 2.56
N ILE A 135 0.70 -20.40 2.86
CA ILE A 135 0.94 -21.30 3.99
C ILE A 135 1.33 -22.65 3.44
N ARG A 136 2.44 -23.21 3.92
CA ARG A 136 2.97 -24.52 3.51
C ARG A 136 3.45 -25.31 4.71
#